data_AF-A0A428WP51-F1
#
_entry.id   AF-A0A428WP51-F1
#
_cell.length_a   1.000
_cell.length_b   1.000
_cell.length_c   1.000
_cell.angle_alpha   90.00
_cell.angle_beta   90.00
_cell.angle_gamma   90.00
#
_symmetry.space_group_name_H-M   'P 1'
#
loop_
_entity.id
_entity.type
_entity.pdbx_description
1 polymer ?
#
loop_
_entity_poly.entity_id
_entity_poly.type
_entity_poly.pdbx_seq_one_letter_code
_entity_poly.pdbx_strand_id
1 'polypeptide(L)'
;MIDSIFRTVSGRASQRVFGAALLATAFLGAAVAAWSSHDGGALIARTTRWLTGRSGFEQGLATAAVLVGVTLVAVVVLAMTPQVLRWLQGYWPTWLDPVRARLVRRITSAADRDAGAMQELEREQRTDARLDRRLRQLPSESDRYLPTTLGNLVRAAQTRPIDKYGLDPVAIWPHLFLVMPEPTQKEITAAVNALERAVMAVFWCLLLVVLGPWVWWVAPLGIAAAVLLQRTVVHGAARTHAELIEAAVDLHRLDLYRKLRWPLPANPAEERELGEQLVSYLRYGSDSAKPTFTVAE
;
A
#
# COMPACT_ATOMS: atom_id res chain seq x y z
N MET A 1 -9.02 1.91 0.96
CA MET A 1 -8.63 0.86 1.93
C MET A 1 -7.29 1.18 2.57
N ILE A 2 -6.17 1.03 1.86
CA ILE A 2 -4.84 1.19 2.47
C ILE A 2 -4.69 2.54 3.21
N ASP A 3 -5.13 3.65 2.61
CA ASP A 3 -5.15 4.98 3.26
C ASP A 3 -6.06 5.09 4.50
N SER A 4 -7.18 4.36 4.56
CA SER A 4 -8.06 4.36 5.74
C SER A 4 -7.49 3.48 6.85
N ILE A 5 -6.91 2.33 6.50
CA ILE A 5 -6.19 1.45 7.44
C ILE A 5 -4.99 2.19 8.04
N PHE A 6 -4.24 2.95 7.22
CA PHE A 6 -3.09 3.73 7.68
C PHE A 6 -3.45 4.78 8.74
N ARG A 7 -4.63 5.40 8.64
CA ARG A 7 -5.08 6.38 9.63
C ARG A 7 -5.43 5.72 10.97
N THR A 8 -6.02 4.53 10.94
CA THR A 8 -6.42 3.80 12.15
C THR A 8 -5.22 3.25 12.93
N VAL A 9 -4.12 2.94 12.24
CA VAL A 9 -2.93 2.23 12.80
C VAL A 9 -1.83 3.19 13.30
N SER A 10 -2.16 4.46 13.61
CA SER A 10 -1.20 5.57 13.82
C SER A 10 -0.18 5.47 14.97
N GLY A 11 0.01 4.31 15.60
CA GLY A 11 0.73 4.16 16.87
C GLY A 11 2.25 4.42 16.89
N ARG A 12 2.96 4.70 15.80
CA ARG A 12 4.44 4.89 15.84
C ARG A 12 5.02 5.88 14.82
N ALA A 13 4.47 7.10 14.76
CA ALA A 13 4.99 8.14 13.88
C ALA A 13 6.50 8.43 14.09
N SER A 14 6.99 8.43 15.34
CA SER A 14 8.40 8.71 15.65
C SER A 14 9.37 7.68 15.07
N GLN A 15 9.07 6.38 15.19
CA GLN A 15 9.92 5.31 14.64
C GLN A 15 9.99 5.37 13.11
N ARG A 16 8.89 5.75 12.45
CA ARG A 16 8.83 5.91 10.99
C ARG A 16 9.69 7.08 10.53
N VAL A 17 9.56 8.24 11.19
CA VAL A 17 10.37 9.43 10.90
C VAL A 17 11.84 9.14 11.12
N PHE A 18 12.21 8.47 12.21
CA PHE A 18 13.61 8.13 12.50
C PHE A 18 14.23 7.24 11.42
N GLY A 19 13.55 6.15 11.03
CA GLY A 19 14.03 5.26 9.97
C GLY A 19 14.17 5.96 8.62
N ALA A 20 13.18 6.80 8.25
CA ALA A 20 13.24 7.60 7.03
C ALA A 20 14.35 8.67 7.09
N ALA A 21 14.58 9.29 8.25
CA ALA A 21 15.63 10.28 8.46
C ALA A 21 17.03 9.68 8.34
N LEU A 22 17.25 8.46 8.84
CA LEU A 22 18.53 7.77 8.67
C LEU A 22 18.86 7.54 7.19
N LEU A 23 17.88 7.08 6.41
CA LEU A 23 18.03 6.90 4.96
C LEU A 23 18.21 8.24 4.23
N ALA A 24 17.50 9.29 4.67
CA ALA A 24 17.67 10.64 4.14
C ALA A 24 19.08 11.19 4.39
N THR A 25 19.64 10.98 5.57
CA THR A 25 21.03 11.36 5.89
C THR A 25 22.01 10.63 4.98
N ALA A 26 21.84 9.31 4.80
CA ALA A 26 22.70 8.52 3.91
C ALA A 26 22.60 8.99 2.45
N PHE A 27 21.39 9.26 1.97
CA PHE A 27 21.15 9.76 0.61
C PHE A 27 21.76 11.15 0.40
N LEU A 28 21.53 12.08 1.30
CA LEU A 28 22.08 13.44 1.21
C LEU A 28 23.62 13.42 1.33
N GLY A 29 24.17 12.58 2.20
CA GLY A 29 25.61 12.36 2.28
C GLY A 29 26.20 11.84 0.97
N ALA A 30 25.55 10.84 0.35
CA ALA A 30 25.94 10.32 -0.95
C ALA A 30 25.80 11.37 -2.06
N ALA A 31 24.75 12.19 -2.03
CA ALA A 31 24.53 13.28 -2.98
C ALA A 31 25.63 14.35 -2.88
N VAL A 32 25.97 14.76 -1.65
CA VAL A 32 27.05 15.72 -1.39
C VAL A 32 28.40 15.14 -1.83
N ALA A 33 28.68 13.87 -1.55
CA ALA A 33 29.89 13.19 -1.99
C ALA A 33 30.00 13.14 -3.52
N ALA A 34 28.95 12.68 -4.20
CA ALA A 34 28.85 12.63 -5.65
C ALA A 34 29.05 14.01 -6.30
N TRP A 35 28.42 15.05 -5.74
CA TRP A 35 28.55 16.42 -6.22
C TRP A 35 29.96 16.98 -5.97
N SER A 36 30.57 16.66 -4.83
CA SER A 36 31.92 17.09 -4.46
C SER A 36 33.00 16.55 -5.39
N SER A 37 32.83 15.32 -5.90
CA SER A 37 33.78 14.67 -6.81
C SER A 37 33.80 15.22 -8.23
N HIS A 38 32.82 16.06 -8.59
CA HIS A 38 32.71 16.64 -9.94
C HIS A 38 33.01 18.16 -9.90
N ASP A 39 32.05 18.98 -9.46
CA ASP A 39 32.13 20.45 -9.53
C ASP A 39 31.94 21.14 -8.17
N GLY A 40 31.50 20.40 -7.14
CA GLY A 40 31.09 20.97 -5.86
C GLY A 40 32.18 21.13 -4.80
N GLY A 41 33.36 20.52 -5.00
CA GLY A 41 34.41 20.47 -3.99
C GLY A 41 34.89 21.85 -3.54
N ALA A 42 34.99 22.80 -4.47
CA ALA A 42 35.39 24.18 -4.16
C ALA A 42 34.35 24.92 -3.31
N LEU A 43 33.05 24.69 -3.55
CA LEU A 43 31.99 25.29 -2.76
C LEU A 43 31.97 24.70 -1.34
N ILE A 44 32.09 23.37 -1.20
CA ILE A 44 32.16 22.70 0.10
C ILE A 44 33.35 23.24 0.90
N ALA A 45 34.53 23.31 0.29
CA ALA A 45 35.72 23.86 0.95
C ALA A 45 35.56 25.35 1.32
N ARG A 46 34.77 26.13 0.56
CA ARG A 46 34.45 27.52 0.88
C ARG A 46 33.47 27.62 2.06
N THR A 47 32.42 26.81 2.06
CA THR A 47 31.41 26.79 3.12
C THR A 47 31.99 26.27 4.43
N THR A 48 32.81 25.21 4.38
CA THR A 48 33.51 24.68 5.56
C THR A 48 34.46 25.72 6.15
N ARG A 49 35.27 26.40 5.32
CA ARG A 49 36.15 27.49 5.80
C ARG A 49 35.39 28.66 6.40
N TRP A 50 34.25 29.01 5.80
CA TRP A 50 33.36 30.04 6.34
C TRP A 50 32.80 29.63 7.71
N LEU A 51 32.33 28.38 7.87
CA LEU A 51 31.80 27.84 9.13
C LEU A 51 32.86 27.75 10.24
N THR A 52 34.09 27.34 9.92
CA THR A 52 35.17 27.23 10.91
C THR A 52 35.62 28.57 11.46
N GLY A 53 35.37 29.67 10.73
CA GLY A 53 35.69 31.04 11.18
C GLY A 53 34.58 31.72 12.00
N ARG A 54 33.47 31.02 12.29
CA ARG A 54 32.29 31.56 12.98
C ARG A 54 32.20 31.14 14.44
N SER A 55 31.37 31.84 15.20
CA SER A 55 31.11 31.53 16.61
C SER A 55 30.44 30.17 16.79
N GLY A 56 30.60 29.55 17.97
CA GLY A 56 29.97 28.26 18.28
C GLY A 56 28.43 28.26 18.14
N PHE A 57 27.79 29.41 18.37
CA PHE A 57 26.35 29.58 18.18
C PHE A 57 25.94 29.48 16.69
N GLU A 58 26.68 30.14 15.80
CA GLU A 58 26.42 30.08 14.35
C GLU A 58 26.66 28.66 13.79
N GLN A 59 27.66 27.94 14.29
CA GLN A 59 27.89 26.53 13.94
C GLN A 59 26.75 25.62 14.43
N GLY A 60 26.24 25.86 15.64
CA GLY A 60 25.08 25.18 16.18
C GLY A 60 23.83 25.40 15.32
N LEU A 61 23.57 26.66 14.92
CA LEU A 61 22.44 27.01 14.07
C LEU A 61 22.54 26.37 12.68
N ALA A 62 23.72 26.35 12.07
CA ALA A 62 23.93 25.69 10.78
C ALA A 62 23.71 24.18 10.86
N THR A 63 24.21 23.54 11.92
CA THR A 63 23.98 22.11 12.18
C THR A 63 22.50 21.82 12.35
N ALA A 64 21.80 22.64 13.14
CA ALA A 64 20.36 22.53 13.34
C ALA A 64 19.60 22.69 12.01
N ALA A 65 19.99 23.63 11.16
CA ALA A 65 19.37 23.83 9.85
C ALA A 65 19.55 22.60 8.93
N VAL A 66 20.73 21.95 8.94
CA VAL A 66 20.96 20.71 8.19
C VAL A 66 20.08 19.57 8.71
N LEU A 67 19.99 19.40 10.03
CA LEU A 67 19.13 18.38 10.64
C LEU A 67 17.64 18.60 10.32
N VAL A 68 17.19 19.86 10.31
CA VAL A 68 15.85 20.23 9.86
C VAL A 68 15.65 19.88 8.39
N GLY A 69 16.62 20.17 7.52
CA GLY A 69 16.57 19.79 6.11
C GLY A 69 16.47 18.29 5.88
N VAL A 70 17.28 17.49 6.57
CA VAL A 70 17.22 16.01 6.55
C VAL A 70 15.84 15.52 6.99
N THR A 71 15.32 16.08 8.08
CA THR A 71 14.00 15.74 8.61
C THR A 71 12.89 16.09 7.62
N LEU A 72 12.99 17.25 6.96
CA LEU A 72 12.03 17.66 5.94
C LEU A 72 12.01 16.69 4.76
N VAL A 73 13.18 16.26 4.27
CA VAL A 73 13.27 15.24 3.20
C VAL A 73 12.63 13.93 3.63
N ALA A 74 12.89 13.47 4.86
CA ALA A 74 12.27 12.27 5.41
C ALA A 74 10.73 12.38 5.50
N VAL A 75 10.23 13.54 5.94
CA VAL A 75 8.78 13.82 6.00
C VAL A 75 8.16 13.83 4.61
N VAL A 76 8.81 14.45 3.62
CA VAL A 76 8.36 14.43 2.22
C VAL A 76 8.30 13.00 1.69
N VAL A 77 9.31 12.19 1.98
CA VAL A 77 9.34 10.77 1.61
C VAL A 77 8.17 9.99 2.20
N LEU A 78 7.90 10.18 3.50
CA LEU A 78 6.77 9.56 4.17
C LEU A 78 5.43 10.02 3.58
N ALA A 79 5.28 11.32 3.30
CA ALA A 79 4.08 11.89 2.69
C ALA A 79 3.86 11.41 1.25
N MET A 80 4.92 11.15 0.49
CA MET A 80 4.86 10.65 -0.89
C MET A 80 4.70 9.13 -0.98
N THR A 81 4.99 8.38 0.07
CA THR A 81 4.90 6.91 0.06
C THR A 81 3.53 6.38 -0.39
N PRO A 82 2.38 6.92 0.09
CA PRO A 82 1.06 6.51 -0.41
C PRO A 82 0.85 6.82 -1.90
N GLN A 83 1.41 7.93 -2.41
CA GLN A 83 1.33 8.30 -3.83
C GLN A 83 2.14 7.35 -4.70
N VAL A 84 3.36 7.02 -4.27
CA VAL A 84 4.21 6.03 -4.94
C VAL A 84 3.49 4.67 -4.97
N LEU A 85 2.88 4.26 -3.87
CA LEU A 85 2.07 3.04 -3.82
C LEU A 85 0.89 3.07 -4.80
N ARG A 86 0.19 4.22 -4.94
CA ARG A 86 -0.88 4.39 -5.95
C ARG A 86 -0.34 4.21 -7.37
N TRP A 87 0.80 4.80 -7.69
CA TRP A 87 1.43 4.62 -9.00
C TRP A 87 1.86 3.17 -9.25
N LEU A 88 2.42 2.49 -8.24
CA LEU A 88 2.77 1.07 -8.32
C LEU A 88 1.53 0.16 -8.49
N GLN A 89 0.39 0.54 -7.91
CA GLN A 89 -0.90 -0.13 -8.12
C GLN A 89 -1.49 0.13 -9.51
N GLY A 90 -0.95 1.06 -10.29
CA GLY A 90 -1.45 1.36 -11.63
C GLY A 90 -2.49 2.49 -11.69
N TYR A 91 -2.68 3.25 -10.60
CA TYR A 91 -3.46 4.50 -10.64
C TYR A 91 -2.61 5.60 -11.27
N TRP A 92 -2.49 5.53 -12.58
CA TRP A 92 -1.72 6.47 -13.37
C TRP A 92 -2.55 7.70 -13.75
N PRO A 93 -1.88 8.84 -14.00
CA PRO A 93 -2.55 10.02 -14.56
C PRO A 93 -3.25 9.74 -15.89
N THR A 94 -4.22 10.57 -16.24
CA THR A 94 -5.07 10.42 -17.44
C THR A 94 -4.29 10.41 -18.76
N TRP A 95 -3.11 11.02 -18.81
CA TRP A 95 -2.26 11.01 -20.01
C TRP A 95 -1.61 9.63 -20.28
N LEU A 96 -1.58 8.73 -19.30
CA LEU A 96 -1.12 7.34 -19.46
C LEU A 96 -2.25 6.34 -19.77
N ASP A 97 -3.48 6.83 -19.95
CA ASP A 97 -4.65 6.02 -20.30
C ASP A 97 -4.45 5.06 -21.47
N PRO A 98 -3.84 5.43 -22.61
CA PRO A 98 -3.63 4.48 -23.70
C PRO A 98 -2.69 3.33 -23.30
N VAL A 99 -1.68 3.60 -22.48
CA VAL A 99 -0.78 2.58 -21.95
C VAL A 99 -1.51 1.69 -20.95
N ARG A 100 -2.28 2.30 -20.04
CA ARG A 100 -3.14 1.57 -19.09
C ARG A 100 -4.09 0.64 -19.84
N ALA A 101 -4.83 1.14 -20.82
CA ALA A 101 -5.80 0.36 -21.59
C ALA A 101 -5.14 -0.80 -22.33
N ARG A 102 -3.95 -0.59 -22.91
CA ARG A 102 -3.19 -1.66 -23.57
C ARG A 102 -2.75 -2.75 -22.59
N LEU A 103 -2.30 -2.37 -21.40
CA LEU A 103 -1.89 -3.33 -20.36
C LEU A 103 -3.09 -4.09 -19.79
N VAL A 104 -4.19 -3.39 -19.50
CA VAL A 104 -5.44 -4.00 -19.03
C VAL A 104 -5.95 -5.01 -20.06
N ARG A 105 -6.03 -4.64 -21.35
CA ARG A 105 -6.42 -5.59 -22.41
C ARG A 105 -5.55 -6.84 -22.44
N ARG A 106 -4.23 -6.70 -22.29
CA ARG A 106 -3.31 -7.86 -22.22
C ARG A 106 -3.60 -8.76 -21.02
N ILE A 107 -3.91 -8.16 -19.87
CA ILE A 107 -4.24 -8.89 -18.64
C ILE A 107 -5.60 -9.58 -18.80
N THR A 108 -6.62 -8.90 -19.35
CA THR A 108 -7.94 -9.47 -19.65
C THR A 108 -7.80 -10.68 -20.56
N SER A 109 -7.12 -10.54 -21.71
CA SER A 109 -6.93 -11.68 -22.62
C SER A 109 -6.10 -12.82 -22.00
N ALA A 110 -5.22 -12.55 -21.04
CA ALA A 110 -4.51 -13.60 -20.31
C ALA A 110 -5.43 -14.27 -19.28
N ALA A 111 -6.23 -13.50 -18.57
CA ALA A 111 -7.19 -13.99 -17.60
C ALA A 111 -8.29 -14.85 -18.24
N ASP A 112 -8.78 -14.46 -19.42
CA ASP A 112 -9.78 -15.24 -20.17
C ASP A 112 -9.24 -16.61 -20.57
N ARG A 113 -7.95 -16.67 -20.97
CA ARG A 113 -7.27 -17.94 -21.25
C ARG A 113 -7.09 -18.78 -19.99
N ASP A 114 -6.65 -18.16 -18.90
CA ASP A 114 -6.43 -18.83 -17.62
C ASP A 114 -7.76 -19.37 -17.05
N ALA A 115 -8.87 -18.63 -17.21
CA ALA A 115 -10.21 -19.06 -16.83
C ALA A 115 -10.71 -20.22 -17.69
N GLY A 116 -10.50 -20.17 -19.01
CA GLY A 116 -10.82 -21.29 -19.91
C GLY A 116 -10.03 -22.56 -19.57
N ALA A 117 -8.73 -22.42 -19.29
CA ALA A 117 -7.89 -23.53 -18.84
C ALA A 117 -8.35 -24.12 -17.50
N MET A 118 -8.81 -23.27 -16.56
CA MET A 118 -9.37 -23.75 -15.30
C MET A 118 -10.65 -24.56 -15.50
N GLN A 119 -11.56 -24.10 -16.35
CA GLN A 119 -12.79 -24.85 -16.68
C GLN A 119 -12.49 -26.21 -17.31
N GLU A 120 -11.44 -26.30 -18.14
CA GLU A 120 -11.00 -27.57 -18.72
C GLU A 120 -10.43 -28.51 -17.65
N LEU A 121 -9.58 -28.01 -16.74
CA LEU A 121 -9.06 -28.78 -15.61
C LEU A 121 -10.18 -29.28 -14.67
N GLU A 122 -11.17 -28.44 -14.39
CA GLU A 122 -12.34 -28.81 -13.58
C GLU A 122 -13.13 -29.96 -14.23
N ARG A 123 -13.31 -29.94 -15.55
CA ARG A 123 -13.95 -31.03 -16.31
C ARG A 123 -13.13 -32.32 -16.26
N GLU A 124 -11.80 -32.21 -16.26
CA GLU A 124 -10.88 -33.34 -16.10
C GLU A 124 -10.70 -33.79 -14.64
N GLN A 125 -11.38 -33.15 -13.67
CA GLN A 125 -11.18 -33.36 -12.23
C GLN A 125 -9.72 -33.19 -11.78
N ARG A 126 -8.97 -32.32 -12.48
CA ARG A 126 -7.59 -31.96 -12.16
C ARG A 126 -7.54 -30.61 -11.47
N THR A 127 -6.53 -30.43 -10.63
CA THR A 127 -6.31 -29.17 -9.92
C THR A 127 -4.93 -28.62 -10.25
N ASP A 128 -4.86 -27.36 -10.69
CA ASP A 128 -3.61 -26.61 -10.78
C ASP A 128 -3.62 -25.46 -9.76
N ALA A 129 -2.92 -25.67 -8.65
CA ALA A 129 -2.79 -24.69 -7.58
C ALA A 129 -2.11 -23.38 -8.03
N ARG A 130 -1.27 -23.41 -9.08
CA ARG A 130 -0.63 -22.20 -9.61
C ARG A 130 -1.62 -21.36 -10.39
N LEU A 131 -2.45 -22.00 -11.20
CA LEU A 131 -3.50 -21.34 -11.98
C LEU A 131 -4.59 -20.79 -11.06
N ASP A 132 -5.05 -21.58 -10.08
CA ASP A 132 -6.00 -21.14 -9.06
C ASP A 132 -5.47 -19.91 -8.31
N ARG A 133 -4.20 -19.92 -7.88
CA ARG A 133 -3.59 -18.76 -7.24
C ARG A 133 -3.55 -17.53 -8.14
N ARG A 134 -3.26 -17.68 -9.44
CA ARG A 134 -3.23 -16.54 -10.38
C ARG A 134 -4.61 -15.92 -10.55
N LEU A 135 -5.63 -16.73 -10.78
CA LEU A 135 -7.01 -16.26 -10.88
C LEU A 135 -7.47 -15.62 -9.57
N ARG A 136 -7.02 -16.14 -8.41
CA ARG A 136 -7.36 -15.55 -7.11
C ARG A 136 -6.82 -14.13 -6.91
N GLN A 137 -5.72 -13.79 -7.57
CA GLN A 137 -5.10 -12.46 -7.51
C GLN A 137 -5.76 -11.44 -8.44
N LEU A 138 -6.75 -11.86 -9.24
CA LEU A 138 -7.52 -10.98 -10.10
C LEU A 138 -8.89 -10.67 -9.46
N PRO A 139 -9.44 -9.47 -9.69
CA PRO A 139 -10.85 -9.18 -9.40
C PRO A 139 -11.78 -10.13 -10.17
N SER A 140 -12.99 -10.37 -9.64
CA SER A 140 -13.98 -11.22 -10.32
C SER A 140 -14.53 -10.57 -11.60
N GLU A 141 -14.67 -9.24 -11.59
CA GLU A 141 -15.14 -8.45 -12.72
C GLU A 141 -13.96 -7.88 -13.53
N SER A 142 -13.94 -8.14 -14.84
CA SER A 142 -12.91 -7.68 -15.76
C SER A 142 -12.82 -6.15 -15.86
N ASP A 143 -13.94 -5.44 -15.65
CA ASP A 143 -14.00 -3.98 -15.64
C ASP A 143 -13.19 -3.34 -14.50
N ARG A 144 -12.87 -4.12 -13.46
CA ARG A 144 -12.09 -3.66 -12.30
C ARG A 144 -10.59 -3.94 -12.44
N TYR A 145 -10.15 -4.46 -13.57
CA TYR A 145 -8.74 -4.79 -13.80
C TYR A 145 -7.86 -3.53 -13.85
N LEU A 146 -6.71 -3.63 -13.19
CA LEU A 146 -5.66 -2.63 -13.14
C LEU A 146 -4.46 -3.07 -13.98
N PRO A 147 -3.61 -2.12 -14.44
CA PRO A 147 -2.51 -2.43 -15.35
C PRO A 147 -1.34 -3.15 -14.66
N THR A 148 -1.34 -3.28 -13.33
CA THR A 148 -0.26 -3.92 -12.56
C THR A 148 -0.77 -5.10 -11.76
N THR A 149 0.08 -6.11 -11.57
CA THR A 149 -0.23 -7.28 -10.73
C THR A 149 -0.46 -6.89 -9.27
N LEU A 150 0.28 -5.90 -8.76
CA LEU A 150 0.08 -5.34 -7.43
C LEU A 150 -1.31 -4.70 -7.29
N GLY A 151 -1.72 -3.90 -8.27
CA GLY A 151 -3.05 -3.29 -8.30
C GLY A 151 -4.15 -4.33 -8.30
N ASN A 152 -4.06 -5.32 -9.19
CA ASN A 152 -5.03 -6.40 -9.29
C ASN A 152 -5.13 -7.20 -7.99
N LEU A 153 -4.00 -7.55 -7.37
CA LEU A 153 -3.96 -8.26 -6.09
C LEU A 153 -4.69 -7.48 -4.99
N VAL A 154 -4.38 -6.19 -4.83
CA VAL A 154 -5.03 -5.34 -3.82
C VAL A 154 -6.51 -5.14 -4.15
N ARG A 155 -6.87 -5.00 -5.43
CA ARG A 155 -8.26 -4.85 -5.86
C ARG A 155 -9.06 -6.13 -5.65
N ALA A 156 -8.47 -7.30 -5.91
CA ALA A 156 -9.08 -8.60 -5.66
C ALA A 156 -9.41 -8.76 -4.18
N ALA A 157 -8.46 -8.44 -3.29
CA ALA A 157 -8.68 -8.47 -1.85
C ALA A 157 -9.79 -7.52 -1.37
N GLN A 158 -9.98 -6.38 -2.05
CA GLN A 158 -11.08 -5.44 -1.75
C GLN A 158 -12.44 -5.94 -2.25
N THR A 159 -12.44 -6.60 -3.41
CA THR A 159 -13.68 -6.98 -4.10
C THR A 159 -14.22 -8.31 -3.59
N ARG A 160 -13.34 -9.23 -3.15
CA ARG A 160 -13.73 -10.55 -2.64
C ARG A 160 -14.76 -10.49 -1.50
N PRO A 161 -14.62 -9.69 -0.44
CA PRO A 161 -15.64 -9.65 0.61
C PRO A 161 -16.93 -8.96 0.17
N ILE A 162 -16.88 -8.08 -0.85
CA ILE A 162 -18.07 -7.51 -1.48
C ILE A 162 -18.82 -8.63 -2.22
N ASP A 163 -18.12 -9.39 -3.05
CA ASP A 163 -18.73 -10.45 -3.85
C ASP A 163 -19.28 -11.59 -2.98
N LYS A 164 -18.56 -11.94 -1.89
CA LYS A 164 -18.92 -13.01 -0.95
C LYS A 164 -20.03 -12.61 0.03
N TYR A 165 -19.94 -11.41 0.61
CA TYR A 165 -20.73 -11.03 1.79
C TYR A 165 -21.46 -9.70 1.65
N GLY A 166 -21.35 -8.99 0.51
CA GLY A 166 -21.91 -7.64 0.36
C GLY A 166 -21.20 -6.59 1.22
N LEU A 167 -20.11 -6.96 1.91
CA LEU A 167 -19.40 -6.10 2.84
C LEU A 167 -18.26 -5.38 2.12
N ASP A 168 -18.40 -4.07 1.92
CA ASP A 168 -17.29 -3.23 1.47
C ASP A 168 -16.26 -3.10 2.60
N PRO A 169 -15.08 -3.73 2.47
CA PRO A 169 -14.11 -3.77 3.56
C PRO A 169 -13.49 -2.40 3.79
N VAL A 170 -13.64 -1.41 2.89
CA VAL A 170 -13.26 -0.02 3.17
C VAL A 170 -14.22 0.63 4.15
N ALA A 171 -15.53 0.36 4.02
CA ALA A 171 -16.56 0.96 4.86
C ALA A 171 -16.56 0.36 6.26
N ILE A 172 -16.44 -0.97 6.36
CA ILE A 172 -16.51 -1.67 7.64
C ILE A 172 -15.19 -1.65 8.42
N TRP A 173 -14.06 -1.30 7.78
CA TRP A 173 -12.73 -1.42 8.40
C TRP A 173 -12.61 -0.79 9.80
N PRO A 174 -13.04 0.46 10.04
CA PRO A 174 -12.86 1.08 11.36
C PRO A 174 -13.59 0.32 12.47
N HIS A 175 -14.78 -0.19 12.17
CA HIS A 175 -15.60 -0.97 13.09
C HIS A 175 -15.02 -2.37 13.28
N LEU A 176 -14.65 -3.03 12.19
CA LEU A 176 -14.01 -4.35 12.23
C LEU A 176 -12.71 -4.30 13.06
N PHE A 177 -11.91 -3.25 12.90
CA PHE A 177 -10.67 -3.06 13.65
C PHE A 177 -10.91 -3.01 15.17
N LEU A 178 -11.98 -2.37 15.62
CA LEU A 178 -12.32 -2.28 17.05
C LEU A 178 -12.88 -3.59 17.62
N VAL A 179 -13.49 -4.42 16.78
CA VAL A 179 -14.04 -5.72 17.18
C VAL A 179 -12.98 -6.82 17.20
N MET A 180 -11.94 -6.70 16.38
CA MET A 180 -10.87 -7.70 16.28
C MET A 180 -10.04 -7.83 17.56
N PRO A 181 -9.56 -9.04 17.91
CA PRO A 181 -8.59 -9.24 18.99
C PRO A 181 -7.27 -8.51 18.75
N GLU A 182 -6.60 -8.09 19.83
CA GLU A 182 -5.32 -7.39 19.78
C GLU A 182 -4.21 -8.14 19.00
N PRO A 183 -4.09 -9.49 19.09
CA PRO A 183 -3.11 -10.24 18.28
C PRO A 183 -3.33 -10.07 16.77
N THR A 184 -4.58 -10.14 16.30
CA THR A 184 -4.94 -9.96 14.88
C THR A 184 -4.64 -8.53 14.42
N GLN A 185 -4.97 -7.53 15.24
CA GLN A 185 -4.64 -6.13 14.96
C GLN A 185 -3.13 -5.91 14.80
N LYS A 186 -2.30 -6.56 15.65
CA LYS A 186 -0.84 -6.47 15.59
C LYS A 186 -0.29 -7.09 14.31
N GLU A 187 -0.75 -8.26 13.89
CA GLU A 187 -0.32 -8.91 12.64
C GLU A 187 -0.66 -8.09 11.40
N ILE A 188 -1.90 -7.57 11.32
CA ILE A 188 -2.33 -6.70 10.22
C ILE A 188 -1.47 -5.42 10.20
N THR A 189 -1.24 -4.82 11.36
CA THR A 189 -0.38 -3.63 11.50
C THR A 189 1.04 -3.92 11.05
N ALA A 190 1.59 -5.09 11.36
CA ALA A 190 2.92 -5.50 10.94
C ALA A 190 3.01 -5.65 9.41
N ALA A 191 2.01 -6.27 8.77
CA ALA A 191 1.93 -6.42 7.32
C ALA A 191 1.80 -5.07 6.60
N VAL A 192 0.96 -4.17 7.12
CA VAL A 192 0.81 -2.79 6.64
C VAL A 192 2.13 -2.03 6.70
N ASN A 193 2.84 -2.10 7.84
CA ASN A 193 4.15 -1.48 8.00
C ASN A 193 5.23 -2.10 7.10
N ALA A 194 5.17 -3.41 6.84
CA ALA A 194 6.09 -4.08 5.92
C ALA A 194 5.89 -3.60 4.48
N LEU A 195 4.64 -3.43 4.05
CA LEU A 195 4.30 -2.87 2.74
C LEU A 195 4.78 -1.42 2.60
N GLU A 196 4.56 -0.56 3.60
CA GLU A 196 5.10 0.82 3.59
C GLU A 196 6.61 0.84 3.42
N ARG A 197 7.34 0.05 4.23
CA ARG A 197 8.80 -0.02 4.16
C ARG A 197 9.28 -0.48 2.78
N ALA A 198 8.60 -1.47 2.19
CA ALA A 198 8.94 -1.96 0.86
C ALA A 198 8.74 -0.88 -0.21
N VAL A 199 7.64 -0.14 -0.16
CA VAL A 199 7.37 0.99 -1.08
C VAL A 199 8.37 2.11 -0.87
N MET A 200 8.69 2.44 0.38
CA MET A 200 9.69 3.45 0.71
C MET A 200 11.07 3.07 0.19
N ALA A 201 11.47 1.80 0.26
CA ALA A 201 12.72 1.32 -0.31
C ALA A 201 12.75 1.49 -1.84
N VAL A 202 11.67 1.17 -2.55
CA VAL A 202 11.54 1.46 -3.98
C VAL A 202 11.67 2.97 -4.25
N PHE A 203 11.05 3.81 -3.42
CA PHE A 203 11.13 5.25 -3.60
C PHE A 203 12.57 5.78 -3.42
N TRP A 204 13.31 5.29 -2.42
CA TRP A 204 14.74 5.62 -2.27
C TRP A 204 15.58 5.17 -3.47
N CYS A 205 15.32 3.99 -4.02
CA CYS A 205 15.99 3.54 -5.25
C CYS A 205 15.70 4.45 -6.45
N LEU A 206 14.48 4.98 -6.55
CA LEU A 206 14.14 5.96 -7.59
C LEU A 206 14.83 7.32 -7.36
N LEU A 207 14.99 7.76 -6.10
CA LEU A 207 15.72 8.98 -5.78
C LEU A 207 17.20 8.92 -6.17
N LEU A 208 17.81 7.73 -6.17
CA LEU A 208 19.18 7.54 -6.67
C LEU A 208 19.34 7.93 -8.15
N VAL A 209 18.27 7.87 -8.96
CA VAL A 209 18.30 8.31 -10.36
C VAL A 209 18.62 9.79 -10.49
N VAL A 210 18.23 10.60 -9.50
CA VAL A 210 18.56 12.04 -9.45
C VAL A 210 20.06 12.27 -9.36
N LEU A 211 20.82 11.31 -8.83
CA LEU A 211 22.29 11.38 -8.76
C LEU A 211 22.98 10.98 -10.07
N GLY A 212 22.23 10.44 -11.04
CA GLY A 212 22.73 9.99 -12.33
C GLY A 212 23.60 11.00 -13.10
N PRO A 213 23.25 12.30 -13.15
CA PRO A 213 24.07 13.31 -13.82
C PRO A 213 25.49 13.45 -13.26
N TRP A 214 25.68 13.24 -11.95
CA TRP A 214 27.00 13.26 -11.32
C TRP A 214 27.67 11.89 -11.29
N VAL A 215 26.87 10.81 -11.19
CA VAL A 215 27.36 9.43 -11.13
C VAL A 215 26.52 8.54 -12.05
N TRP A 216 26.95 8.43 -13.30
CA TRP A 216 26.17 7.83 -14.38
C TRP A 216 25.73 6.37 -14.13
N TRP A 217 26.51 5.57 -13.40
CA TRP A 217 26.19 4.16 -13.10
C TRP A 217 25.15 4.00 -11.98
N VAL A 218 24.93 5.03 -11.15
CA VAL A 218 23.97 4.98 -10.03
C VAL A 218 22.53 4.99 -10.53
N ALA A 219 22.23 5.68 -11.64
CA ALA A 219 20.90 5.71 -12.22
C ALA A 219 20.40 4.33 -12.70
N PRO A 220 21.11 3.59 -13.58
CA PRO A 220 20.67 2.26 -14.00
C PRO A 220 20.62 1.27 -12.83
N LEU A 221 21.56 1.38 -11.87
CA LEU A 221 21.53 0.55 -10.65
C LEU A 221 20.29 0.83 -9.79
N GLY A 222 19.94 2.10 -9.58
CA GLY A 222 18.75 2.52 -8.85
C GLY A 222 17.46 2.01 -9.50
N ILE A 223 17.35 2.12 -10.82
CA ILE A 223 16.20 1.59 -11.58
C ILE A 223 16.12 0.06 -11.45
N ALA A 224 17.24 -0.65 -11.63
CA ALA A 224 17.27 -2.11 -11.52
C ALA A 224 16.87 -2.57 -10.11
N ALA A 225 17.38 -1.92 -9.07
CA ALA A 225 17.02 -2.19 -7.68
C ALA A 225 15.54 -1.90 -7.40
N ALA A 226 15.00 -0.78 -7.91
CA ALA A 226 13.60 -0.43 -7.77
C ALA A 226 12.67 -1.49 -8.39
N VAL A 227 12.99 -1.95 -9.61
CA VAL A 227 12.22 -3.00 -10.31
C VAL A 227 12.30 -4.33 -9.56
N LEU A 228 13.48 -4.70 -9.07
CA LEU A 228 13.66 -5.93 -8.30
C LEU A 228 12.85 -5.90 -6.99
N LEU A 229 12.97 -4.83 -6.20
CA LEU A 229 12.24 -4.65 -4.94
C LEU A 229 10.73 -4.61 -5.16
N GLN A 230 10.27 -3.97 -6.24
CA GLN A 230 8.85 -3.95 -6.60
C GLN A 230 8.33 -5.37 -6.87
N ARG A 231 9.08 -6.18 -7.63
CA ARG A 231 8.66 -7.54 -8.02
C ARG A 231 8.74 -8.55 -6.89
N THR A 232 9.67 -8.39 -5.96
CA THR A 232 9.89 -9.36 -4.86
C THR A 232 9.26 -8.87 -3.56
N VAL A 233 9.80 -7.80 -2.99
CA VAL A 233 9.48 -7.34 -1.63
C VAL A 233 8.11 -6.70 -1.57
N VAL A 234 7.80 -5.75 -2.48
CA VAL A 234 6.51 -5.05 -2.47
C VAL A 234 5.38 -6.02 -2.79
N HIS A 235 5.54 -6.85 -3.83
CA HIS A 235 4.53 -7.83 -4.20
C HIS A 235 4.29 -8.87 -3.10
N GLY A 236 5.35 -9.37 -2.46
CA GLY A 236 5.25 -10.30 -1.33
C GLY A 236 4.52 -9.68 -0.12
N ALA A 237 4.92 -8.47 0.28
CA ALA A 237 4.28 -7.76 1.39
C ALA A 237 2.81 -7.44 1.11
N ALA A 238 2.48 -7.05 -0.13
CA ALA A 238 1.11 -6.80 -0.53
C ALA A 238 0.25 -8.06 -0.52
N ARG A 239 0.82 -9.22 -0.88
CA ARG A 239 0.13 -10.51 -0.83
C ARG A 239 -0.22 -10.89 0.60
N THR A 240 0.75 -10.83 1.51
CA THR A 240 0.49 -11.10 2.93
C THR A 240 -0.55 -10.15 3.51
N HIS A 241 -0.47 -8.86 3.17
CA HIS A 241 -1.47 -7.88 3.60
C HIS A 241 -2.89 -8.20 3.06
N ALA A 242 -3.00 -8.55 1.78
CA ALA A 242 -4.25 -8.94 1.14
C ALA A 242 -4.88 -10.18 1.78
N GLU A 243 -4.08 -11.24 1.99
CA GLU A 243 -4.50 -12.50 2.62
C GLU A 243 -4.98 -12.26 4.06
N LEU A 244 -4.28 -11.42 4.83
CA LEU A 244 -4.68 -11.09 6.21
C LEU A 244 -5.97 -10.28 6.28
N ILE A 245 -6.20 -9.35 5.34
CA ILE A 245 -7.47 -8.60 5.29
C ILE A 245 -8.62 -9.54 4.97
N GLU A 246 -8.47 -10.40 3.96
CA GLU A 246 -9.51 -11.35 3.60
C GLU A 246 -9.82 -12.29 4.77
N ALA A 247 -8.80 -12.88 5.38
CA ALA A 247 -8.97 -13.73 6.56
C ALA A 247 -9.61 -12.98 7.74
N ALA A 248 -9.22 -11.72 7.99
CA ALA A 248 -9.81 -10.93 9.07
C ALA A 248 -11.31 -10.70 8.87
N VAL A 249 -11.74 -10.40 7.63
CA VAL A 249 -13.17 -10.27 7.32
C VAL A 249 -13.86 -11.63 7.42
N ASP A 250 -13.28 -12.68 6.83
CA ASP A 250 -13.83 -14.04 6.86
C ASP A 250 -14.06 -14.51 8.32
N LEU A 251 -13.13 -14.23 9.24
CA LEU A 251 -13.24 -14.68 10.64
C LEU A 251 -14.13 -13.76 11.50
N HIS A 252 -14.02 -12.44 11.37
CA HIS A 252 -14.60 -11.50 12.35
C HIS A 252 -15.87 -10.78 11.86
N ARG A 253 -16.34 -11.05 10.64
CA ARG A 253 -17.58 -10.43 10.12
C ARG A 253 -18.80 -10.69 11.00
N LEU A 254 -18.98 -11.89 11.53
CA LEU A 254 -20.15 -12.20 12.38
C LEU A 254 -20.11 -11.47 13.72
N ASP A 255 -18.90 -11.23 14.25
CA ASP A 255 -18.75 -10.43 15.47
C ASP A 255 -19.16 -8.97 15.22
N LEU A 256 -18.88 -8.45 14.02
CA LEU A 256 -19.35 -7.13 13.59
C LEU A 256 -20.89 -7.06 13.58
N TYR A 257 -21.57 -8.04 12.97
CA TYR A 257 -23.04 -8.13 12.99
C TYR A 257 -23.58 -8.10 14.41
N ARG A 258 -23.06 -8.95 15.31
CA ARG A 258 -23.49 -9.01 16.71
C ARG A 258 -23.30 -7.68 17.44
N LYS A 259 -22.11 -7.07 17.33
CA LYS A 259 -21.78 -5.83 18.04
C LYS A 259 -22.57 -4.62 17.53
N LEU A 260 -22.93 -4.62 16.24
CA LEU A 260 -23.79 -3.60 15.65
C LEU A 260 -25.29 -3.90 15.84
N ARG A 261 -25.65 -5.00 16.52
CA ARG A 261 -27.02 -5.48 16.68
C ARG A 261 -27.73 -5.64 15.34
N TRP A 262 -27.01 -6.10 14.33
CA TRP A 262 -27.57 -6.40 13.02
C TRP A 262 -27.95 -7.89 12.96
N PRO A 263 -29.03 -8.27 12.25
CA PRO A 263 -29.43 -9.67 12.12
C PRO A 263 -28.30 -10.52 11.58
N LEU A 264 -28.13 -11.70 12.16
CA LEU A 264 -27.18 -12.70 11.67
C LEU A 264 -27.75 -13.37 10.42
N PRO A 265 -26.98 -13.49 9.34
CA PRO A 265 -27.45 -14.13 8.13
C PRO A 265 -27.63 -15.64 8.33
N ALA A 266 -28.71 -16.21 7.81
CA ALA A 266 -28.97 -17.64 7.89
C ALA A 266 -28.34 -18.42 6.71
N ASN A 267 -28.10 -17.76 5.57
CA ASN A 267 -27.50 -18.35 4.38
C ASN A 267 -26.64 -17.34 3.59
N PRO A 268 -25.79 -17.79 2.64
CA PRO A 268 -24.89 -16.90 1.91
C PRO A 268 -25.58 -15.84 1.03
N ALA A 269 -26.76 -16.14 0.47
CA ALA A 269 -27.47 -15.18 -0.37
C ALA A 269 -28.02 -14.03 0.49
N GLU A 270 -28.60 -14.36 1.63
CA GLU A 270 -29.06 -13.38 2.63
C GLU A 270 -27.88 -12.61 3.25
N GLU A 271 -26.74 -13.27 3.48
CA GLU A 271 -25.52 -12.61 3.97
C GLU A 271 -25.08 -11.47 3.06
N ARG A 272 -25.13 -11.67 1.75
CA ARG A 272 -24.81 -10.63 0.79
C ARG A 272 -25.77 -9.44 0.86
N GLU A 273 -27.07 -9.70 0.87
CA GLU A 273 -28.08 -8.63 0.94
C GLU A 273 -27.98 -7.83 2.26
N LEU A 274 -27.87 -8.53 3.39
CA LEU A 274 -27.72 -7.90 4.70
C LEU A 274 -26.41 -7.12 4.82
N GLY A 275 -25.33 -7.59 4.21
CA GLY A 275 -24.06 -6.88 4.18
C GLY A 275 -24.13 -5.57 3.40
N GLU A 276 -24.80 -5.55 2.25
CA GLU A 276 -25.01 -4.34 1.45
C GLU A 276 -25.85 -3.30 2.23
N GLN A 277 -26.89 -3.76 2.95
CA GLN A 277 -27.69 -2.90 3.82
C GLN A 277 -26.89 -2.35 5.00
N LEU A 278 -26.07 -3.20 5.64
CA LEU A 278 -25.21 -2.80 6.76
C LEU A 278 -24.19 -1.74 6.32
N VAL A 279 -23.54 -1.93 5.17
CA VAL A 279 -22.60 -0.96 4.59
C VAL A 279 -23.28 0.37 4.31
N SER A 280 -24.49 0.33 3.75
CA SER A 280 -25.29 1.52 3.46
C SER A 280 -25.63 2.28 4.74
N TYR A 281 -26.04 1.56 5.79
CA TYR A 281 -26.30 2.13 7.12
C TYR A 281 -25.04 2.77 7.73
N LEU A 282 -23.90 2.09 7.69
CA LEU A 282 -22.64 2.63 8.23
C LEU A 282 -22.14 3.88 7.48
N ARG A 283 -22.48 4.02 6.20
CA ARG A 283 -22.09 5.18 5.38
C ARG A 283 -23.02 6.37 5.53
N TYR A 284 -24.32 6.13 5.56
CA TYR A 284 -25.34 7.17 5.38
C TYR A 284 -26.31 7.29 6.56
N GLY A 285 -26.30 6.35 7.50
CA GLY A 285 -27.33 6.23 8.53
C GLY A 285 -28.65 5.67 7.96
N SER A 286 -29.71 5.70 8.77
CA SER A 286 -31.07 5.35 8.38
C SER A 286 -32.08 6.06 9.27
N ASP A 287 -33.10 6.66 8.65
CA ASP A 287 -34.25 7.27 9.34
C ASP A 287 -35.50 6.35 9.32
N SER A 288 -35.30 5.05 9.04
CA SER A 288 -36.39 4.09 8.98
C SER A 288 -37.11 3.99 10.32
N ALA A 289 -38.44 4.16 10.29
CA ALA A 289 -39.30 4.02 11.48
C ALA A 289 -39.31 2.59 12.05
N LYS A 290 -38.92 1.58 11.26
CA LYS A 290 -38.70 0.21 11.73
C LYS A 290 -37.19 -0.06 11.77
N PRO A 291 -36.61 -0.24 12.96
CA PRO A 291 -35.18 -0.56 13.07
C PRO A 291 -34.90 -1.95 12.52
N THR A 292 -33.85 -2.07 11.71
CA THR A 292 -33.30 -3.37 11.28
C THR A 292 -32.57 -4.08 12.45
N PHE A 293 -32.43 -3.43 13.60
CA PHE A 293 -31.65 -3.95 14.71
C PHE A 293 -32.34 -5.13 15.41
N THR A 294 -31.53 -6.11 15.81
CA THR A 294 -31.95 -7.14 16.76
C THR A 294 -32.03 -6.57 18.17
N VAL A 295 -32.99 -7.08 18.96
CA VAL A 295 -33.11 -6.75 20.38
C VAL A 295 -31.84 -7.23 21.09
N ALA A 296 -31.29 -6.42 21.99
CA ALA A 296 -30.13 -6.82 22.78
C ALA A 296 -30.53 -7.98 23.71
N GLU A 297 -29.86 -9.13 23.56
CA GLU A 297 -29.78 -10.16 24.61
C GLU A 297 -28.76 -9.76 25.68
#